data_AF-A0ABD3SJQ0-F1
#
_entry.id   AF-A0ABD3SJQ0-F1
#
_cell.length_a   1.000
_cell.length_b   1.000
_cell.length_c   1.000
_cell.angle_alpha   90.00
_cell.angle_beta   90.00
_cell.angle_gamma   90.00
#
_symmetry.space_group_name_H-M   'P 1'
#
loop_
_entity.id
_entity.type
_entity.pdbx_description
1 polymer ?
#
loop_
_entity_poly.entity_id
_entity_poly.type
_entity_poly.pdbx_seq_one_letter_code
_entity_poly.pdbx_strand_id
1 'polypeptide(L)'
;MGRKKGVVFTDDGAPDDFDPDHPYKDPVAMLEMREHLVREKWIDIEKAKILREKVKWCYRVEGINHLQKCRHLVSQYLDATRGVGWGKDHRPHSLHGPKVEAVAE
;
A
#
# COMPACT_ATOMS: atom_id res chain seq x y z
N MET A 1 -25.23 -33.29 2.27
CA MET A 1 -24.20 -32.30 2.67
C MET A 1 -23.29 -32.05 1.47
N GLY A 2 -23.61 -31.04 0.64
CA GLY A 2 -22.78 -30.69 -0.52
C GLY A 2 -21.63 -29.79 -0.09
N ARG A 3 -20.39 -30.18 -0.37
CA ARG A 3 -19.20 -29.32 -0.24
C ARG A 3 -19.40 -28.11 -1.17
N LYS A 4 -19.58 -26.92 -0.59
CA LYS A 4 -19.53 -25.67 -1.36
C LYS A 4 -18.16 -25.61 -2.03
N LYS A 5 -18.12 -25.59 -3.37
CA LYS A 5 -16.87 -25.32 -4.13
C LYS A 5 -16.28 -24.04 -3.56
N GLY A 6 -15.02 -24.08 -3.15
CA GLY A 6 -14.29 -22.89 -2.70
C GLY A 6 -14.36 -21.82 -3.77
N VAL A 7 -14.60 -20.58 -3.35
CA VAL A 7 -14.53 -19.44 -4.27
C VAL A 7 -13.07 -19.30 -4.68
N VAL A 8 -12.80 -19.39 -5.98
CA VAL A 8 -11.49 -19.05 -6.52
C VAL A 8 -11.41 -17.54 -6.49
N PHE A 9 -10.50 -16.99 -5.70
CA PHE A 9 -10.18 -15.57 -5.76
C PHE A 9 -9.35 -15.36 -7.03
N THR A 10 -9.93 -14.73 -8.03
CA THR A 10 -9.18 -14.22 -9.18
C THR A 10 -8.56 -12.92 -8.72
N ASP A 11 -7.24 -12.90 -8.57
CA ASP A 11 -6.51 -11.66 -8.30
C ASP A 11 -6.40 -10.88 -9.61
N ASP A 12 -7.05 -9.71 -9.70
CA ASP A 12 -6.96 -8.82 -10.86
C ASP A 12 -5.55 -8.18 -10.92
N GLY A 13 -4.60 -8.94 -11.48
CA GLY A 13 -3.21 -8.54 -11.67
C GLY A 13 -3.02 -7.41 -12.68
N ALA A 14 -1.77 -7.10 -13.01
CA ALA A 14 -1.46 -6.16 -14.08
C ALA A 14 -1.98 -6.69 -15.43
N PRO A 15 -2.52 -5.84 -16.32
CA PRO A 15 -2.90 -6.26 -17.66
C PRO A 15 -1.67 -6.73 -18.44
N ASP A 16 -1.81 -7.88 -19.11
CA ASP A 16 -0.72 -8.54 -19.85
C ASP A 16 -0.34 -7.77 -21.14
N ASP A 17 -1.26 -6.98 -21.70
CA ASP A 17 -1.14 -6.35 -23.02
C ASP A 17 -0.59 -4.90 -23.01
N PHE A 18 -0.16 -4.38 -21.86
CA PHE A 18 0.30 -2.99 -21.77
C PHE A 18 1.77 -2.79 -22.16
N ASP A 19 2.02 -1.97 -23.19
CA ASP A 19 3.36 -1.54 -23.61
C ASP A 19 3.80 -0.24 -22.88
N PRO A 20 4.83 -0.27 -22.00
CA PRO A 20 5.32 0.92 -21.30
C PRO A 20 5.93 1.99 -22.22
N ASP A 21 6.52 1.59 -23.35
CA ASP A 21 7.20 2.51 -24.26
C ASP A 21 6.19 3.31 -25.11
N HIS A 22 5.02 2.72 -25.37
CA HIS A 22 3.94 3.34 -26.17
C HIS A 22 2.56 3.26 -25.47
N PRO A 23 2.39 3.94 -24.32
CA PRO A 23 1.25 3.76 -23.43
C PRO A 23 -0.11 4.23 -23.99
N TYR A 24 -0.13 4.97 -25.10
CA TYR A 24 -1.34 5.50 -25.72
C TYR A 24 -1.78 4.73 -26.99
N LYS A 25 -1.04 3.69 -27.38
CA LYS A 25 -1.32 2.93 -28.59
C LYS A 25 -2.66 2.18 -28.49
N ASP A 26 -2.91 1.55 -27.34
CA ASP A 26 -4.11 0.79 -27.08
C ASP A 26 -4.93 1.45 -25.95
N PRO A 27 -6.08 2.09 -26.25
CA PRO A 27 -6.84 2.85 -25.27
C PRO A 27 -7.45 1.97 -24.17
N VAL A 28 -7.70 0.68 -24.45
CA VAL A 28 -8.25 -0.28 -23.49
C VAL A 28 -7.18 -0.67 -22.46
N ALA A 29 -6.02 -1.16 -22.92
CA ALA A 29 -4.91 -1.53 -22.04
C ALA A 29 -4.42 -0.36 -21.17
N MET A 30 -4.45 0.86 -21.71
CA MET A 30 -4.12 2.09 -20.96
C MET A 30 -5.09 2.34 -19.80
N LEU A 31 -6.40 2.15 -20.00
CA LEU A 31 -7.40 2.31 -18.95
C LEU A 31 -7.29 1.21 -17.88
N GLU A 32 -7.12 -0.03 -18.30
CA GLU A 32 -6.92 -1.17 -17.39
C GLU A 32 -5.68 -0.97 -16.52
N MET A 33 -4.58 -0.47 -17.09
CA MET A 33 -3.40 -0.09 -16.30
C MET A 33 -3.67 1.02 -15.30
N ARG A 34 -4.46 2.04 -15.66
CA ARG A 34 -4.84 3.09 -14.71
C ARG A 34 -5.65 2.53 -13.54
N GLU A 35 -6.59 1.64 -13.82
CA GLU A 35 -7.37 0.95 -12.80
C GLU A 35 -6.49 0.11 -11.88
N HIS A 36 -5.56 -0.66 -12.44
CA HIS A 36 -4.56 -1.43 -11.70
C HIS A 36 -3.67 -0.52 -10.83
N LEU A 37 -3.15 0.59 -11.37
CA LEU A 37 -2.33 1.54 -10.61
C LEU A 37 -3.10 2.20 -9.46
N VAL A 38 -4.39 2.50 -9.66
CA VAL A 38 -5.25 3.01 -8.60
C VAL A 38 -5.46 1.94 -7.54
N ARG A 39 -5.72 0.68 -7.93
CA ARG A 39 -5.86 -0.46 -7.02
C ARG A 39 -4.61 -0.66 -6.16
N GLU A 40 -3.42 -0.65 -6.76
CA GLU A 40 -2.15 -0.74 -6.02
C GLU A 40 -1.95 0.41 -5.03
N LYS A 41 -2.32 1.63 -5.41
CA LYS A 41 -2.32 2.78 -4.48
C LYS A 41 -3.27 2.56 -3.31
N TRP A 42 -4.46 2.00 -3.54
CA TRP A 42 -5.39 1.63 -2.48
C TRP A 42 -4.83 0.53 -1.58
N ILE A 43 -4.20 -0.48 -2.15
CA ILE A 43 -3.54 -1.56 -1.41
C ILE A 43 -2.45 -0.99 -0.49
N ASP A 44 -1.61 -0.09 -0.98
CA ASP A 44 -0.60 0.59 -0.16
C ASP A 44 -1.23 1.43 0.97
N ILE A 45 -2.33 2.13 0.70
CA ILE A 45 -3.07 2.89 1.72
C ILE A 45 -3.63 1.94 2.80
N GLU A 46 -4.22 0.81 2.41
CA GLU A 46 -4.75 -0.18 3.35
C GLU A 46 -3.65 -0.87 4.15
N LYS A 47 -2.50 -1.18 3.54
CA LYS A 47 -1.30 -1.66 4.26
C LYS A 47 -0.88 -0.66 5.35
N ALA A 48 -0.85 0.63 5.04
CA ALA A 48 -0.56 1.67 6.04
C ALA A 48 -1.63 1.77 7.14
N LYS A 49 -2.91 1.55 6.83
CA LYS A 49 -4.01 1.48 7.83
C LYS A 49 -3.84 0.28 8.77
N ILE A 50 -3.46 -0.89 8.25
CA ILE A 50 -3.17 -2.08 9.07
C ILE A 50 -2.03 -1.78 10.06
N LEU A 51 -0.94 -1.15 9.61
CA LEU A 51 0.16 -0.75 10.48
C LEU A 51 -0.28 0.25 11.56
N ARG A 52 -1.15 1.21 11.21
CA ARG A 52 -1.74 2.14 12.17
C ARG A 52 -2.52 1.42 13.27
N GLU A 53 -3.32 0.42 12.93
CA GLU A 53 -4.05 -0.37 13.93
C GLU A 53 -3.11 -1.18 14.83
N LYS A 54 -2.02 -1.74 14.28
CA LYS A 54 -0.97 -2.41 15.08
C LYS A 54 -0.30 -1.46 16.06
N VAL A 55 0.00 -0.22 15.64
CA VAL A 55 0.57 0.81 16.53
C VAL A 55 -0.41 1.16 17.66
N LYS A 56 -1.69 1.40 17.35
CA LYS A 56 -2.73 1.66 18.37
C LYS A 56 -2.86 0.52 19.35
N TRP A 57 -2.82 -0.72 18.86
CA TRP A 57 -2.86 -1.91 19.70
C TRP A 57 -1.64 -2.00 20.61
N CYS A 58 -0.43 -1.83 20.09
CA CYS A 58 0.80 -1.84 20.88
C CYS A 58 0.78 -0.76 21.98
N TYR A 59 0.31 0.45 21.65
CA TYR A 59 0.15 1.53 22.62
C TYR A 59 -0.82 1.17 23.75
N ARG A 60 -1.94 0.50 23.43
CA ARG A 60 -2.91 0.03 24.43
C ARG A 60 -2.37 -1.10 25.30
N VAL A 61 -1.55 -1.99 24.76
CA VAL A 61 -1.02 -3.16 25.49
C VAL A 61 0.17 -2.79 26.38
N GLU A 62 1.13 -2.03 25.86
CA GLU A 62 2.39 -1.76 26.57
C GLU A 62 2.31 -0.63 27.59
N GLY A 63 1.31 0.24 27.47
CA GLY A 63 1.11 1.37 28.39
C GLY A 63 2.37 2.22 28.47
N ILE A 64 3.01 2.31 29.64
CA ILE A 64 4.18 3.15 29.92
C ILE A 64 5.40 2.78 29.04
N ASN A 65 5.54 1.51 28.63
CA ASN A 65 6.71 1.04 27.87
C ASN A 65 6.60 1.27 26.34
N HIS A 66 5.57 1.98 25.88
CA HIS A 66 5.29 2.14 24.45
C HIS A 66 6.45 2.78 23.67
N LEU A 67 7.23 3.66 24.29
CA LEU A 67 8.36 4.37 23.64
C LEU A 67 9.49 3.43 23.23
N GLN A 68 9.78 2.39 24.02
CA GLN A 68 10.85 1.44 23.71
C GLN A 68 10.35 0.32 22.80
N LYS A 69 9.20 -0.27 23.14
CA LYS A 69 8.70 -1.46 22.47
C LYS A 69 7.97 -1.17 21.15
N CYS A 70 7.19 -0.10 21.06
CA CYS A 70 6.40 0.21 19.85
C CYS A 70 7.18 1.03 18.80
N ARG A 71 8.43 1.44 19.08
CA ARG A 71 9.25 2.29 18.18
C ARG A 71 9.38 1.72 16.76
N HIS A 72 9.63 0.42 16.65
CA HIS A 72 9.81 -0.24 15.35
C HIS A 72 8.52 -0.23 14.51
N LEU A 73 7.35 -0.46 15.14
CA LEU A 73 6.04 -0.39 14.47
C LEU A 73 5.74 1.04 14.00
N VAL A 74 6.09 2.04 14.80
CA VAL A 74 5.93 3.45 14.42
C VAL A 74 6.84 3.80 13.24
N SER A 75 8.09 3.34 13.22
CA SER A 75 8.98 3.53 12.08
C SER A 75 8.38 2.91 10.82
N GLN A 76 7.99 1.63 10.88
CA GLN A 76 7.36 0.94 9.74
C GLN A 76 6.09 1.65 9.24
N TYR A 77 5.25 2.14 10.15
CA TYR A 77 4.06 2.92 9.78
C TYR A 77 4.44 4.23 9.09
N LEU A 78 5.38 5.00 9.65
CA LEU A 78 5.84 6.24 9.06
C LEU A 78 6.45 6.01 7.68
N ASP A 79 7.28 4.98 7.52
CA ASP A 79 7.90 4.59 6.27
C ASP A 79 6.83 4.18 5.22
N ALA A 80 5.84 3.38 5.62
CA ALA A 80 4.73 3.00 4.74
C ALA A 80 3.83 4.17 4.33
N THR A 81 3.80 5.25 5.11
CA THR A 81 3.06 6.47 4.71
C THR A 81 3.84 7.37 3.76
N ARG A 82 5.16 7.20 3.61
CA ARG A 82 5.96 8.02 2.68
C ARG A 82 5.60 7.66 1.25
N GLY A 83 5.29 8.66 0.42
CA GLY A 83 4.91 8.42 -0.96
C GLY A 83 3.51 7.79 -1.16
N VAL A 84 2.71 7.53 -0.12
CA VAL A 84 1.38 6.89 -0.21
C VAL A 84 0.26 7.88 0.12
N GLY A 85 -0.82 7.91 -0.70
CA GLY A 85 -2.01 8.76 -0.50
C GLY A 85 -2.30 9.79 -1.62
N TRP A 86 -3.56 10.28 -1.65
CA TRP A 86 -4.07 11.34 -2.52
C TRP A 86 -3.78 12.72 -1.89
N GLY A 87 -3.24 13.68 -2.66
CA GLY A 87 -3.07 15.07 -2.19
C GLY A 87 -1.86 15.28 -1.28
N LYS A 88 -0.72 14.66 -1.63
CA LYS A 88 0.50 14.69 -0.82
C LYS A 88 1.04 16.11 -0.57
N ASP A 89 0.64 17.11 -1.35
CA ASP A 89 1.01 18.52 -1.21
C ASP A 89 0.69 19.12 0.19
N HIS A 90 -0.26 18.55 0.94
CA HIS A 90 -0.63 19.03 2.28
C HIS A 90 0.26 18.52 3.43
N ARG A 91 1.19 17.60 3.15
CA ARG A 91 2.09 17.06 4.18
C ARG A 91 3.19 18.10 4.51
N PRO A 92 3.74 18.15 5.73
CA PRO A 92 4.95 18.93 5.99
C PRO A 92 6.09 18.47 5.07
N HIS A 93 6.81 19.40 4.44
CA HIS A 93 7.81 19.12 3.40
C HIS A 93 8.83 18.03 3.79
N SER A 94 9.20 17.97 5.08
CA SER A 94 10.12 16.97 5.66
C SER A 94 9.67 15.51 5.54
N LEU A 95 8.39 15.25 5.24
CA LEU A 95 7.82 13.92 5.12
C LEU A 95 7.38 13.59 3.68
N HIS A 96 7.67 14.47 2.72
CA HIS A 96 7.59 14.21 1.28
C HIS A 96 8.85 13.46 0.82
N GLY A 97 9.00 12.23 1.29
CA GLY A 97 10.04 11.34 0.78
C GLY A 97 9.47 10.42 -0.32
N PRO A 98 10.28 10.04 -1.33
CA PRO A 98 9.96 8.88 -2.14
C PRO A 98 9.82 7.65 -1.23
N LYS A 99 8.99 6.68 -1.66
CA LYS A 99 8.94 5.36 -1.02
C LYS A 99 10.36 4.81 -1.07
N VAL A 100 10.94 4.41 0.06
CA VAL A 100 12.24 3.71 0.05
C VAL A 100 11.97 2.41 -0.70
N GLU A 101 12.41 2.32 -1.94
CA GLU A 101 12.29 1.10 -2.72
C GLU A 101 13.05 0.02 -1.96
N ALA A 102 12.38 -1.10 -1.69
CA ALA A 102 13.07 -2.25 -1.16
C ALA A 102 14.03 -2.68 -2.27
N VAL A 103 15.33 -2.46 -2.06
CA VAL A 103 16.38 -3.06 -2.88
C VAL A 103 16.10 -4.55 -2.83
N ALA A 104 15.64 -5.11 -3.95
CA ALA A 104 15.49 -6.54 -4.11
C ALA A 104 16.90 -7.14 -4.09
N GLU A 105 17.24 -7.78 -2.98
CA GLU A 105 18.38 -8.69 -2.85
C GLU A 105 17.89 -10.13 -3.09
#